data_AF-A0A948HXV8-F1
#
_entry.id   AF-A0A948HXV8-F1
#
_cell.length_a   1.000
_cell.length_b   1.000
_cell.length_c   1.000
_cell.angle_alpha   90.00
_cell.angle_beta   90.00
_cell.angle_gamma   90.00
#
_symmetry.space_group_name_H-M   'P 1'
#
loop_
_entity.id
_entity.type
_entity.pdbx_description
1 polymer ?
#
loop_
_entity_poly.entity_id
_entity_poly.type
_entity_poly.pdbx_seq_one_letter_code
_entity_poly.pdbx_strand_id
1 'polypeptide(L)'
;MKSVKSQQGVALVVGLLLLVAITLLAVSSMRDSAVQERMTSNLTERELSYQLVEATMVFVQNQVNVANPFALCGGGTRGFYCTPDPALADRWTVAATEWGNNGPVHPQVGGAEFIAEYMGQWANPADPDCANPGQGAVSSDCLKDSWRITVRTTAAQGANVMLQSVFRL
;
A
#
# COMPACT_ATOMS: atom_id res chain seq x y z
N MET A 1 71.83 -41.17 8.31
CA MET A 1 70.85 -40.55 7.39
C MET A 1 69.48 -41.16 7.70
N LYS A 2 68.57 -40.40 8.34
CA LYS A 2 67.27 -40.91 8.81
C LYS A 2 66.30 -41.03 7.63
N SER A 3 65.83 -42.24 7.39
CA SER A 3 64.82 -42.58 6.37
C SER A 3 63.53 -41.82 6.66
N VAL A 4 63.12 -40.95 5.72
CA VAL A 4 61.81 -40.29 5.73
C VAL A 4 60.80 -41.32 5.26
N LYS A 5 60.01 -41.85 6.20
CA LYS A 5 58.96 -42.83 5.93
C LYS A 5 57.93 -42.26 4.95
N SER A 6 57.55 -43.08 3.97
CA SER A 6 56.47 -42.86 3.02
C SER A 6 55.16 -42.47 3.72
N GLN A 7 54.75 -41.21 3.56
CA GLN A 7 53.41 -40.71 3.87
C GLN A 7 52.62 -40.37 2.59
N GLN A 8 52.65 -41.26 1.60
CA GLN A 8 52.09 -40.96 0.26
C GLN A 8 50.56 -41.16 0.11
N GLY A 9 49.78 -41.33 1.18
CA GLY A 9 48.32 -41.52 1.08
C GLY A 9 47.45 -40.49 1.82
N VAL A 10 47.91 -39.98 2.96
CA VAL A 10 47.07 -39.16 3.87
C VAL A 10 46.92 -37.71 3.37
N ALA A 11 47.90 -37.18 2.65
CA ALA A 11 47.86 -35.82 2.12
C ALA A 11 46.67 -35.58 1.17
N LEU A 12 46.31 -36.57 0.35
CA LEU A 12 45.15 -36.49 -0.54
C LEU A 12 43.84 -36.41 0.26
N VAL A 13 43.69 -37.25 1.30
CA VAL A 13 42.48 -37.29 2.13
C VAL A 13 42.29 -35.97 2.88
N VAL A 14 43.37 -35.43 3.47
CA VAL A 14 43.32 -34.14 4.16
C VAL A 14 43.02 -33.00 3.17
N GLY A 15 43.62 -33.02 1.98
CA GLY A 15 43.31 -32.04 0.93
C GLY A 15 41.85 -32.07 0.50
N LEU A 16 41.26 -33.26 0.36
CA LEU A 16 39.86 -33.42 -0.03
C LEU A 16 38.91 -33.01 1.09
N LEU A 17 39.22 -33.31 2.36
CA LEU A 17 38.46 -32.83 3.52
C LEU A 17 38.48 -31.31 3.62
N LEU A 18 39.64 -30.68 3.44
CA LEU A 18 39.76 -29.22 3.44
C LEU A 18 39.00 -28.58 2.28
N LEU A 19 39.05 -29.19 1.08
CA LEU A 19 38.30 -28.73 -0.07
C LEU A 19 36.79 -28.80 0.19
N VAL A 20 36.30 -29.91 0.76
CA VAL A 20 34.89 -30.06 1.15
C VAL A 20 34.48 -29.05 2.23
N ALA A 21 35.34 -28.80 3.22
CA ALA A 21 35.05 -27.81 4.26
C ALA A 21 34.88 -26.40 3.66
N ILE A 22 35.79 -25.99 2.75
CA ILE A 22 35.73 -24.68 2.09
C ILE A 22 34.50 -24.58 1.17
N THR A 23 34.15 -25.62 0.42
CA THR A 23 32.98 -25.59 -0.46
C THR A 23 31.68 -25.47 0.33
N LEU A 24 31.55 -26.15 1.47
CA LEU A 24 30.38 -26.02 2.34
C LEU A 24 30.22 -24.60 2.89
N LEU A 25 31.32 -23.98 3.33
CA LEU A 25 31.31 -22.58 3.77
C LEU A 25 30.90 -21.64 2.62
N ALA A 26 31.46 -21.83 1.43
CA ALA A 26 31.12 -21.01 0.26
C ALA A 26 29.64 -21.14 -0.13
N VAL A 27 29.11 -22.36 -0.19
CA VAL A 27 27.69 -22.61 -0.55
C VAL A 27 26.75 -22.08 0.53
N SER A 28 27.11 -22.18 1.82
CA SER A 28 26.31 -21.60 2.90
C SER A 28 26.16 -20.09 2.74
N SER A 29 27.26 -19.37 2.51
CA SER A 29 27.24 -17.92 2.29
C SER A 29 26.41 -17.51 1.06
N MET A 30 26.46 -18.29 -0.03
CA MET A 30 25.65 -18.02 -1.23
C MET A 30 24.15 -18.16 -0.95
N ARG A 31 23.75 -19.14 -0.13
CA ARG A 31 22.34 -19.34 0.25
C ARG A 31 21.80 -18.18 1.07
N ASP A 32 22.59 -17.68 2.00
CA ASP A 32 22.19 -16.53 2.84
C ASP A 32 21.98 -15.28 1.98
N SER A 33 22.89 -14.99 1.05
CA SER A 33 22.73 -13.87 0.10
C SER A 33 21.47 -13.98 -0.75
N ALA A 34 21.15 -15.19 -1.24
CA ALA A 34 19.96 -15.41 -2.06
C ALA A 34 18.66 -15.18 -1.27
N VAL A 35 18.63 -15.51 0.03
CA VAL A 35 17.47 -15.22 0.90
C VAL A 35 17.34 -13.72 1.15
N GLN A 36 18.44 -13.03 1.42
CA GLN A 36 18.46 -11.58 1.63
C GLN A 36 18.01 -10.81 0.37
N GLU A 37 18.40 -11.26 -0.81
CA GLU A 37 17.97 -10.68 -2.09
C GLU A 37 16.45 -10.78 -2.26
N ARG A 38 15.88 -11.96 -2.03
CA ARG A 38 14.41 -12.16 -2.13
C ARG A 38 13.64 -11.33 -1.10
N MET A 39 14.15 -11.24 0.13
CA MET A 39 13.54 -10.39 1.15
C MET A 39 13.57 -8.91 0.74
N THR A 40 14.70 -8.45 0.21
CA THR A 40 14.85 -7.07 -0.28
C THR A 40 13.94 -6.77 -1.46
N SER A 41 13.79 -7.72 -2.40
CA SER A 41 12.85 -7.61 -3.52
C SER A 41 11.41 -7.47 -3.02
N ASN A 42 10.97 -8.35 -2.12
CA ASN A 42 9.61 -8.30 -1.56
C ASN A 42 9.32 -7.00 -0.81
N LEU A 43 10.30 -6.49 -0.05
CA LEU A 43 10.16 -5.19 0.63
C LEU A 43 10.05 -4.06 -0.39
N THR A 44 10.88 -4.07 -1.43
CA THR A 44 10.85 -3.04 -2.48
C THR A 44 9.52 -3.02 -3.22
N GLU A 45 8.98 -4.19 -3.60
CA GLU A 45 7.67 -4.30 -4.24
C GLU A 45 6.54 -3.77 -3.35
N ARG A 46 6.63 -4.00 -2.04
CA ARG A 46 5.67 -3.48 -1.08
C ARG A 46 5.74 -1.96 -0.94
N GLU A 47 6.94 -1.38 -0.86
CA GLU A 47 7.11 0.08 -0.80
C GLU A 47 6.63 0.77 -2.08
N LEU A 48 6.92 0.22 -3.26
CA LEU A 48 6.39 0.74 -4.52
C LEU A 48 4.85 0.67 -4.58
N SER A 49 4.27 -0.38 -3.99
CA SER A 49 2.81 -0.51 -3.89
C SER A 49 2.22 0.55 -2.97
N TYR A 50 2.87 0.88 -1.84
CA TYR A 50 2.45 2.01 -1.00
C TYR A 50 2.54 3.35 -1.73
N GLN A 51 3.66 3.62 -2.41
CA GLN A 51 3.82 4.86 -3.18
C GLN A 51 2.73 5.04 -4.25
N LEU A 52 2.36 3.96 -4.93
CA LEU A 52 1.26 3.98 -5.91
C LEU A 52 -0.10 4.30 -5.26
N VAL A 53 -0.38 3.68 -4.11
CA VAL A 53 -1.62 3.90 -3.36
C VAL A 53 -1.68 5.33 -2.82
N GLU A 54 -0.58 5.87 -2.30
CA GLU A 54 -0.49 7.26 -1.85
C GLU A 54 -0.65 8.26 -3.00
N ALA A 55 0.01 8.02 -4.14
CA ALA A 55 -0.14 8.85 -5.33
C ALA A 55 -1.59 8.85 -5.84
N THR A 56 -2.25 7.69 -5.83
CA THR A 56 -3.66 7.58 -6.19
C THR A 56 -4.57 8.26 -5.16
N MET A 57 -4.23 8.20 -3.87
CA MET A 57 -4.98 8.91 -2.84
C MET A 57 -4.92 10.43 -3.03
N VAL A 58 -3.74 10.99 -3.31
CA VAL A 58 -3.58 12.42 -3.61
C VAL A 58 -4.33 12.80 -4.90
N PHE A 59 -4.30 11.94 -5.92
CA PHE A 59 -5.07 12.13 -7.13
C PHE A 59 -6.58 12.26 -6.84
N VAL A 60 -7.15 11.36 -6.03
CA VAL A 60 -8.56 11.40 -5.64
C VAL A 60 -8.88 12.61 -4.77
N GLN A 61 -7.99 12.99 -3.85
CA GLN A 61 -8.14 14.21 -3.03
C GLN A 61 -8.30 15.46 -3.90
N ASN A 62 -7.53 15.57 -4.98
CA ASN A 62 -7.65 16.68 -5.92
C ASN A 62 -8.97 16.62 -6.71
N GLN A 63 -9.51 15.44 -6.99
CA GLN A 63 -10.78 15.28 -7.69
C GLN A 63 -12.00 15.62 -6.82
N VAL A 64 -11.95 15.33 -5.52
CA VAL A 64 -13.08 15.62 -4.61
C VAL A 64 -13.20 17.10 -4.23
N ASN A 65 -12.20 17.93 -4.55
CA ASN A 65 -12.23 19.37 -4.35
C ASN A 65 -13.12 20.07 -5.40
N VAL A 66 -14.42 19.84 -5.31
CA VAL A 66 -15.45 20.37 -6.20
C VAL A 66 -16.45 21.24 -5.44
N ALA A 67 -17.06 22.20 -6.12
CA ALA A 67 -18.06 23.08 -5.52
C ALA A 67 -19.35 22.35 -5.09
N ASN A 68 -19.66 21.20 -5.72
CA ASN A 68 -20.82 20.38 -5.38
C ASN A 68 -20.42 18.89 -5.29
N PRO A 69 -20.25 18.33 -4.08
CA PRO A 69 -19.92 16.92 -3.87
C PRO A 69 -20.90 15.93 -4.52
N PHE A 70 -22.18 16.31 -4.60
CA PHE A 70 -23.22 15.44 -5.19
C PHE A 70 -23.09 15.27 -6.70
N ALA A 71 -22.35 16.15 -7.38
CA ALA A 71 -22.05 15.99 -8.80
C ALA A 71 -21.16 14.77 -9.08
N LEU A 72 -20.28 14.40 -8.14
CA LEU A 72 -19.44 13.21 -8.23
C LEU A 72 -20.21 11.97 -7.76
N CYS A 73 -20.89 12.09 -6.61
CA CYS A 73 -21.42 10.94 -5.89
C CYS A 73 -22.82 10.49 -6.36
N GLY A 74 -23.56 11.37 -7.06
CA GLY A 74 -24.97 11.20 -7.44
C GLY A 74 -25.27 10.18 -8.54
N GLY A 75 -24.30 9.33 -8.93
CA GLY A 75 -24.59 8.11 -9.70
C GLY A 75 -24.04 8.02 -11.13
N GLY A 76 -23.05 8.85 -11.51
CA GLY A 76 -22.44 8.80 -12.85
C GLY A 76 -20.94 8.50 -12.89
N THR A 77 -20.22 8.72 -11.78
CA THR A 77 -18.76 8.61 -11.76
C THR A 77 -18.31 7.36 -11.01
N ARG A 78 -17.64 6.46 -11.73
CA ARG A 78 -17.10 5.21 -11.17
C ARG A 78 -16.17 5.51 -9.99
N GLY A 79 -16.30 4.74 -8.92
CA GLY A 79 -15.51 4.92 -7.70
C GLY A 79 -15.96 6.05 -6.78
N PHE A 80 -16.97 6.87 -7.14
CA PHE A 80 -17.50 7.92 -6.28
C PHE A 80 -18.91 7.56 -5.78
N TYR A 81 -19.11 7.71 -4.48
CA TYR A 81 -20.33 7.29 -3.83
C TYR A 81 -20.76 8.28 -2.76
N CYS A 82 -22.08 8.47 -2.62
CA CYS A 82 -22.60 9.29 -1.54
C CYS A 82 -22.53 8.52 -0.22
N THR A 83 -22.98 9.17 0.86
CA THR A 83 -22.96 8.65 2.22
C THR A 83 -23.38 7.18 2.26
N PRO A 84 -22.54 6.29 2.82
CA PRO A 84 -22.86 4.89 2.94
C PRO A 84 -24.05 4.68 3.89
N ASP A 85 -24.90 3.72 3.57
CA ASP A 85 -25.95 3.27 4.48
C ASP A 85 -25.32 2.39 5.57
N PRO A 86 -25.39 2.78 6.86
CA PRO A 86 -24.81 2.01 7.95
C PRO A 86 -25.44 0.62 8.15
N ALA A 87 -26.62 0.36 7.56
CA ALA A 87 -27.25 -0.96 7.59
C ALA A 87 -26.70 -1.93 6.53
N LEU A 88 -25.95 -1.42 5.54
CA LEU A 88 -25.36 -2.23 4.48
C LEU A 88 -23.90 -2.57 4.79
N ALA A 89 -23.40 -3.63 4.12
CA ALA A 89 -21.99 -3.97 4.19
C ALA A 89 -21.11 -2.85 3.59
N ASP A 90 -19.91 -2.71 4.15
CA ASP A 90 -18.94 -1.75 3.66
C ASP A 90 -18.64 -1.97 2.16
N ARG A 91 -18.75 -0.92 1.36
CA ARG A 91 -18.59 -0.98 -0.11
C ARG A 91 -17.26 -1.62 -0.55
N TRP A 92 -16.18 -1.40 0.19
CA TRP A 92 -14.86 -1.98 -0.12
C TRP A 92 -14.79 -3.51 0.06
N THR A 93 -15.78 -4.11 0.73
CA THR A 93 -15.94 -5.56 0.92
C THR A 93 -16.90 -6.22 -0.06
N VAL A 94 -17.73 -5.42 -0.75
CA VAL A 94 -18.78 -5.91 -1.64
C VAL A 94 -18.24 -6.09 -3.06
N ALA A 95 -18.32 -7.30 -3.59
CA ALA A 95 -17.78 -7.62 -4.92
C ALA A 95 -18.45 -6.86 -6.08
N ALA A 96 -19.73 -6.47 -5.91
CA ALA A 96 -20.49 -5.70 -6.90
C ALA A 96 -20.16 -4.20 -6.90
N THR A 97 -19.38 -3.71 -5.94
CA THR A 97 -18.99 -2.30 -5.89
C THR A 97 -18.00 -2.00 -7.01
N GLU A 98 -18.30 -0.98 -7.81
CA GLU A 98 -17.45 -0.51 -8.89
C GLU A 98 -16.36 0.42 -8.36
N TRP A 99 -15.12 -0.02 -8.44
CA TRP A 99 -13.96 0.80 -8.12
C TRP A 99 -13.64 1.75 -9.27
N GLY A 100 -13.19 2.96 -8.93
CA GLY A 100 -12.59 3.90 -9.88
C GLY A 100 -11.16 3.48 -10.18
N ASN A 101 -10.75 3.54 -11.45
CA ASN A 101 -9.43 3.04 -11.91
C ASN A 101 -8.70 4.02 -12.84
N ASN A 102 -9.09 5.30 -12.80
CA ASN A 102 -8.50 6.38 -13.59
C ASN A 102 -7.29 7.06 -12.90
N GLY A 103 -6.75 6.44 -11.84
CA GLY A 103 -5.57 6.93 -11.12
C GLY A 103 -4.25 6.72 -11.89
N PRO A 104 -3.13 7.19 -11.32
CA PRO A 104 -1.80 6.94 -11.88
C PRO A 104 -1.47 5.44 -11.91
N VAL A 105 -0.58 5.05 -12.81
CA VAL A 105 -0.07 3.68 -12.95
C VAL A 105 1.45 3.66 -12.74
N HIS A 106 1.94 2.62 -12.08
CA HIS A 106 3.38 2.39 -11.91
C HIS A 106 3.83 1.23 -12.81
N PRO A 107 4.94 1.35 -13.57
CA PRO A 107 5.34 0.32 -14.54
C PRO A 107 5.56 -1.09 -13.96
N GLN A 108 6.02 -1.18 -12.70
CA GLN A 108 6.32 -2.45 -12.04
C GLN A 108 5.15 -3.01 -11.22
N VAL A 109 4.27 -2.16 -10.70
CA VAL A 109 3.19 -2.58 -9.78
C VAL A 109 1.84 -2.67 -10.51
N GLY A 110 1.66 -1.88 -11.57
CA GLY A 110 0.41 -1.77 -12.32
C GLY A 110 -0.41 -0.56 -11.88
N GLY A 111 -1.73 -0.74 -11.81
CA GLY A 111 -2.68 0.29 -11.42
C GLY A 111 -3.15 0.17 -9.97
N ALA A 112 -3.82 1.22 -9.52
CA ALA A 112 -4.59 1.23 -8.29
C ALA A 112 -6.04 1.59 -8.57
N GLU A 113 -6.89 1.10 -7.70
CA GLU A 113 -8.33 1.30 -7.70
C GLU A 113 -8.74 2.06 -6.44
N PHE A 114 -9.79 2.87 -6.52
CA PHE A 114 -10.29 3.61 -5.37
C PHE A 114 -11.81 3.62 -5.24
N ILE A 115 -12.25 3.89 -4.02
CA ILE A 115 -13.62 4.23 -3.61
C ILE A 115 -13.52 5.53 -2.81
N ALA A 116 -14.24 6.55 -3.23
CA ALA A 116 -14.40 7.82 -2.54
C ALA A 116 -15.85 7.99 -2.10
N GLU A 117 -16.07 8.05 -0.79
CA GLU A 117 -17.39 8.18 -0.18
C GLU A 117 -17.56 9.55 0.45
N TYR A 118 -18.61 10.27 0.06
CA TYR A 118 -18.94 11.55 0.67
C TYR A 118 -19.58 11.35 2.05
N MET A 119 -18.91 11.83 3.09
CA MET A 119 -19.30 11.65 4.50
C MET A 119 -20.14 12.81 5.04
N GLY A 120 -20.52 13.76 4.18
CA GLY A 120 -21.23 14.97 4.59
C GLY A 120 -20.29 16.07 5.06
N GLN A 121 -20.89 17.15 5.57
CA GLN A 121 -20.16 18.24 6.19
C GLN A 121 -19.94 17.95 7.67
N TRP A 122 -18.70 18.08 8.12
CA TRP A 122 -18.32 17.85 9.51
C TRP A 122 -17.83 19.14 10.16
N ALA A 123 -18.04 19.29 11.47
CA ALA A 123 -17.51 20.39 12.26
C ALA A 123 -15.97 20.34 12.34
N ASN A 124 -15.32 21.49 12.45
CA ASN A 124 -13.87 21.56 12.60
C ASN A 124 -13.46 20.83 13.89
N PRO A 125 -12.55 19.85 13.84
CA PRO A 125 -12.10 19.16 15.06
C PRO A 125 -11.50 20.10 16.12
N ALA A 126 -10.95 21.25 15.71
CA ALA A 126 -10.43 22.26 16.64
C ALA A 126 -11.53 23.12 17.30
N ASP A 127 -12.73 23.14 16.71
CA ASP A 127 -13.90 23.85 17.21
C ASP A 127 -15.17 23.02 16.93
N PRO A 128 -15.42 21.95 17.69
CA PRO A 128 -16.52 21.02 17.42
C PRO A 128 -17.90 21.65 17.68
N ASP A 129 -17.94 22.73 18.46
CA ASP A 129 -19.16 23.42 18.90
C ASP A 129 -19.56 24.58 18.00
N CYS A 130 -18.94 24.71 16.82
CA CYS A 130 -19.14 25.83 15.90
C CYS A 130 -20.49 25.81 15.14
N ALA A 131 -21.23 24.70 15.21
CA ALA A 131 -22.51 24.51 14.52
C ALA A 131 -23.60 23.93 15.45
N ASN A 132 -23.75 24.49 16.64
CA ASN A 132 -24.78 24.09 17.61
C ASN A 132 -26.15 24.74 17.32
N PRO A 133 -27.27 24.03 17.57
CA PRO A 133 -28.60 24.60 17.46
C PRO A 133 -28.77 25.87 18.33
N GLY A 134 -29.16 26.99 17.72
CA GLY A 134 -29.38 28.27 18.41
C GLY A 134 -28.17 29.21 18.44
N GLN A 135 -27.01 28.80 17.91
CA GLN A 135 -25.94 29.74 17.56
C GLN A 135 -26.35 30.61 16.36
N GLY A 136 -25.75 31.79 16.25
CA GLY A 136 -25.96 32.72 15.15
C GLY A 136 -25.36 32.22 13.83
N ALA A 137 -24.84 33.15 13.01
CA ALA A 137 -24.23 32.77 11.74
C ALA A 137 -23.05 31.80 11.96
N VAL A 138 -23.14 30.61 11.36
CA VAL A 138 -22.07 29.60 11.34
C VAL A 138 -20.98 30.09 10.39
N SER A 139 -19.71 30.09 10.84
CA SER A 139 -18.59 30.50 9.99
C SER A 139 -18.41 29.53 8.82
N SER A 140 -17.95 30.03 7.67
CA SER A 140 -17.73 29.21 6.45
C SER A 140 -16.66 28.13 6.61
N ASP A 141 -15.87 28.18 7.69
CA ASP A 141 -14.82 27.21 8.00
C ASP A 141 -15.25 26.17 9.04
N CYS A 142 -16.40 26.38 9.69
CA CYS A 142 -16.93 25.46 10.67
C CYS A 142 -17.30 24.11 10.03
N LEU A 143 -18.14 24.14 8.99
CA LEU A 143 -18.61 22.96 8.30
C LEU A 143 -17.88 22.83 6.96
N LYS A 144 -17.11 21.75 6.80
CA LYS A 144 -16.43 21.42 5.55
C LYS A 144 -16.80 20.02 5.09
N ASP A 145 -16.88 19.88 3.78
CA ASP A 145 -17.13 18.62 3.11
C ASP A 145 -16.00 17.63 3.43
N SER A 146 -16.41 16.43 3.87
CA SER A 146 -15.50 15.37 4.27
C SER A 146 -15.73 14.13 3.40
N TRP A 147 -14.63 13.46 3.05
CA TRP A 147 -14.62 12.30 2.18
C TRP A 147 -13.84 11.17 2.83
N ARG A 148 -14.36 9.95 2.76
CA ARG A 148 -13.63 8.73 3.10
C ARG A 148 -13.11 8.11 1.82
N ILE A 149 -11.80 8.08 1.66
CA ILE A 149 -11.13 7.59 0.46
C ILE A 149 -10.44 6.28 0.80
N THR A 150 -10.82 5.22 0.12
CA THR A 150 -10.22 3.89 0.20
C THR A 150 -9.54 3.59 -1.12
N VAL A 151 -8.26 3.25 -1.10
CA VAL A 151 -7.46 2.97 -2.30
C VAL A 151 -6.79 1.62 -2.12
N ARG A 152 -6.74 0.82 -3.18
CA ARG A 152 -6.06 -0.47 -3.20
C ARG A 152 -5.27 -0.70 -4.48
N THR A 153 -4.25 -1.54 -4.44
CA THR A 153 -3.59 -2.02 -5.66
C THR A 153 -4.44 -3.08 -6.37
N THR A 154 -4.48 -3.02 -7.70
CA THR A 154 -5.08 -4.08 -8.54
C THR A 154 -3.97 -5.02 -8.97
N ALA A 155 -3.56 -5.92 -8.08
CA ALA A 155 -2.34 -6.69 -8.25
C ALA A 155 -2.30 -7.46 -9.59
N ALA A 156 -1.43 -7.03 -10.51
CA ALA A 156 -0.97 -7.83 -11.63
C ALA A 156 0.43 -8.42 -11.34
N GLN A 157 1.34 -7.67 -10.70
CA GLN A 157 2.72 -8.10 -10.37
C GLN A 157 3.33 -7.41 -9.13
N GLY A 158 2.60 -7.28 -8.01
CA GLY A 158 3.14 -6.64 -6.80
C GLY A 158 2.38 -6.96 -5.53
N ALA A 159 2.78 -6.33 -4.42
CA ALA A 159 2.14 -6.51 -3.12
C ALA A 159 0.70 -5.94 -3.12
N ASN A 160 -0.21 -6.66 -2.45
CA ASN A 160 -1.56 -6.17 -2.23
C ASN A 160 -1.54 -5.19 -1.05
N VAL A 161 -1.86 -3.93 -1.32
CA VAL A 161 -1.87 -2.84 -0.34
C VAL A 161 -3.20 -2.13 -0.45
N MET A 162 -3.83 -1.85 0.69
CA MET A 162 -5.02 -1.02 0.81
C MET A 162 -4.80 0.03 1.90
N LEU A 163 -5.12 1.29 1.59
CA LEU A 163 -5.11 2.40 2.53
C LEU A 163 -6.48 3.07 2.54
N GLN A 164 -6.90 3.51 3.73
CA GLN A 164 -8.12 4.27 3.92
C GLN A 164 -7.84 5.52 4.74
N SER A 165 -8.33 6.66 4.28
CA SER A 165 -8.17 7.94 4.95
C SER A 165 -9.47 8.74 4.90
N VAL A 166 -9.66 9.61 5.90
CA VAL A 166 -10.72 10.60 5.90
C VAL A 166 -10.08 11.96 5.61
N PHE A 167 -10.54 12.60 4.54
CA PHE A 167 -10.05 13.89 4.05
C PHE A 167 -11.13 14.95 4.21
N ARG A 168 -10.75 16.11 4.76
CA ARG A 168 -11.61 17.28 4.93
C ARG A 168 -11.07 18.39 4.03
N LEU A 169 -11.96 19.02 3.26
CA LEU A 169 -11.66 20.14 2.36
C LEU A 169 -11.44 21.48 3.09
#